data_AF-A0A7L6N577-F1
#
_entry.id   AF-A0A7L6N577-F1
#
_cell.length_a   1.000
_cell.length_b   1.000
_cell.length_c   1.000
_cell.angle_alpha   90.00
_cell.angle_beta   90.00
_cell.angle_gamma   90.00
#
_symmetry.space_group_name_H-M   'P 1'
#
loop_
_entity.id
_entity.type
_entity.pdbx_description
1 polymer ?
#
loop_
_entity_poly.entity_id
_entity_poly.type
_entity_poly.pdbx_seq_one_letter_code
_entity_poly.pdbx_strand_id
1 'polypeptide(L)'
;MRKFTFDNEENILDYYRCHDNRPLAFPESDDVWDIFQATNDEDIWKTWENSSLKSDPPPDFYNDDLKLMMEVMRFDDQATNKGKTHVTKAKENKMLRQLRDLGVEGNFPNLKQVFLFGDSGLPLEEDHNFTRYRENFNRVISKHAKKVTYYKKNHPGYKLIFFVLDESSGIYFEEYSHEKINVELGTTLLGKPHCFWADKIMVEAIKNSNADYLIWYKPFSYFELSDRKKQDLPKVIIYELNKLSIETIQYNSKHMVSSEI
;
A
#
# COMPACT_ATOMS: atom_id res chain seq x y z
N MET A 1 -2.15 22.25 2.28
CA MET A 1 -1.18 21.32 1.62
C MET A 1 -1.21 19.87 2.11
N ARG A 2 -0.91 19.50 3.37
CA ARG A 2 -0.91 18.06 3.79
C ARG A 2 -2.24 17.32 3.59
N LYS A 3 -3.36 18.05 3.67
CA LYS A 3 -4.70 17.54 3.34
C LYS A 3 -4.87 17.09 1.88
N PHE A 4 -3.85 17.26 1.02
CA PHE A 4 -3.85 16.82 -0.39
C PHE A 4 -2.85 15.69 -0.65
N THR A 5 -2.22 15.14 0.39
CA THR A 5 -1.27 14.01 0.26
C THR A 5 -1.89 12.73 0.85
N PHE A 6 -1.19 11.60 0.71
CA PHE A 6 -1.53 10.35 1.39
C PHE A 6 -1.25 10.34 2.91
N ASP A 7 -1.07 11.52 3.52
CA ASP A 7 -1.13 11.69 4.98
C ASP A 7 -2.58 11.72 5.50
N ASN A 8 -3.57 11.57 4.62
CA ASN A 8 -4.99 11.57 4.91
C ASN A 8 -5.64 10.35 4.24
N GLU A 9 -6.38 9.58 5.02
CA GLU A 9 -6.96 8.31 4.65
C GLU A 9 -8.06 8.46 3.57
N GLU A 10 -8.82 9.55 3.60
CA GLU A 10 -9.83 9.87 2.58
C GLU A 10 -9.19 10.07 1.20
N ASN A 11 -8.05 10.78 1.11
CA ASN A 11 -7.31 10.94 -0.14
C ASN A 11 -6.76 9.61 -0.69
N ILE A 12 -6.36 8.69 0.19
CA ILE A 12 -5.91 7.35 -0.21
C ILE A 12 -7.06 6.62 -0.90
N LEU A 13 -8.24 6.66 -0.30
CA LEU A 13 -9.42 5.98 -0.80
C LEU A 13 -10.01 6.65 -2.05
N ASP A 14 -9.95 7.98 -2.16
CA ASP A 14 -10.31 8.71 -3.38
C ASP A 14 -9.41 8.31 -4.55
N TYR A 15 -8.11 8.17 -4.30
CA TYR A 15 -7.18 7.71 -5.33
C TYR A 15 -7.45 6.25 -5.73
N TYR A 16 -7.74 5.38 -4.76
CA TYR A 16 -8.15 4.00 -5.00
C TYR A 16 -9.40 3.89 -5.89
N ARG A 17 -10.40 4.74 -5.65
CA ARG A 17 -11.67 4.78 -6.42
C ARG A 17 -11.56 5.42 -7.80
N CYS A 18 -10.43 6.04 -8.13
CA CYS A 18 -10.27 6.71 -9.42
C CYS A 18 -10.44 5.73 -10.58
N HIS A 19 -11.28 6.08 -11.57
CA HIS A 19 -11.59 5.25 -12.74
C HIS A 19 -10.36 4.86 -13.57
N ASP A 20 -9.28 5.64 -13.50
CA ASP A 20 -8.01 5.36 -14.17
C ASP A 20 -7.16 4.33 -13.41
N ASN A 21 -7.43 4.12 -12.12
CA ASN A 21 -6.80 3.14 -11.25
C ASN A 21 -7.58 1.82 -11.25
N ARG A 22 -7.92 1.32 -12.45
CA ARG A 22 -8.70 0.08 -12.57
C ARG A 22 -7.99 -1.05 -11.83
N PRO A 23 -8.69 -1.75 -10.91
CA PRO A 23 -8.14 -2.88 -10.20
C PRO A 23 -7.89 -4.02 -11.21
N LEU A 24 -6.63 -4.40 -11.40
CA LEU A 24 -6.29 -5.72 -11.94
C LEU A 24 -6.53 -6.75 -10.82
N ALA A 25 -7.78 -7.11 -10.56
CA ALA A 25 -8.14 -8.07 -9.51
C ALA A 25 -8.51 -9.45 -10.08
N PHE A 26 -8.26 -10.49 -9.27
CA PHE A 26 -8.87 -11.82 -9.39
C PHE A 26 -9.80 -12.03 -8.18
N PRO A 27 -11.09 -11.64 -8.24
CA PRO A 27 -12.04 -12.05 -7.22
C PRO A 27 -12.28 -13.56 -7.34
N GLU A 28 -11.99 -14.32 -6.28
CA GLU A 28 -12.19 -15.77 -6.22
C GLU A 28 -13.56 -16.16 -5.63
N SER A 29 -14.33 -15.18 -5.14
CA SER A 29 -15.66 -15.39 -4.55
C SER A 29 -16.56 -14.16 -4.67
N ASP A 30 -17.88 -14.39 -4.61
CA ASP A 30 -18.90 -13.33 -4.55
C ASP A 30 -18.70 -12.42 -3.32
N ASP A 31 -18.31 -12.99 -2.17
CA ASP A 31 -18.00 -12.23 -0.96
C ASP A 31 -16.89 -11.19 -1.19
N VAL A 32 -15.86 -11.53 -1.97
CA VAL A 32 -14.75 -10.62 -2.30
C VAL A 32 -15.21 -9.54 -3.29
N TRP A 33 -16.10 -9.90 -4.22
CA TRP A 33 -16.70 -8.95 -5.15
C TRP A 33 -17.56 -7.91 -4.42
N ASP A 34 -18.38 -8.33 -3.45
CA ASP A 34 -19.20 -7.43 -2.65
C ASP A 34 -18.35 -6.42 -1.86
N ILE A 35 -17.21 -6.87 -1.30
CA ILE A 35 -16.27 -5.98 -0.62
C ILE A 35 -15.63 -4.97 -1.57
N PHE A 36 -15.30 -5.41 -2.79
CA PHE A 36 -14.82 -4.51 -3.83
C PHE A 36 -15.87 -3.45 -4.18
N GLN A 37 -17.11 -3.86 -4.45
CA GLN A 37 -18.20 -2.92 -4.75
C GLN A 37 -18.45 -1.96 -3.58
N ALA A 38 -18.49 -2.48 -2.35
CA ALA A 38 -18.72 -1.68 -1.16
C ALA A 38 -17.71 -0.55 -0.95
N THR A 39 -16.47 -0.73 -1.43
CA THR A 39 -15.38 0.23 -1.23
C THR A 39 -15.04 1.03 -2.48
N ASN A 40 -15.44 0.56 -3.66
CA ASN A 40 -15.10 1.17 -4.94
C ASN A 40 -16.27 1.87 -5.65
N ASP A 41 -17.51 1.45 -5.42
CA ASP A 41 -18.68 2.08 -6.03
C ASP A 41 -18.96 3.45 -5.39
N GLU A 42 -19.14 4.49 -6.20
CA GLU A 42 -19.34 5.87 -5.72
C GLU A 42 -20.64 6.06 -4.94
N ASP A 43 -21.71 5.36 -5.30
CA ASP A 43 -23.00 5.49 -4.64
C ASP A 43 -23.02 4.72 -3.31
N ILE A 44 -22.42 3.53 -3.29
CA ILE A 44 -22.23 2.79 -2.03
C ILE A 44 -21.27 3.54 -1.11
N TRP A 45 -20.19 4.12 -1.63
CA TRP A 45 -19.22 4.87 -0.82
C TRP A 45 -19.85 6.03 -0.03
N LYS A 46 -20.87 6.70 -0.59
CA LYS A 46 -21.61 7.78 0.11
C LYS A 46 -22.30 7.34 1.40
N THR A 47 -22.48 6.03 1.60
CA THR A 47 -23.09 5.46 2.82
C THR A 47 -22.05 5.15 3.91
N TRP A 48 -20.75 5.32 3.63
CA TRP A 48 -19.70 5.16 4.64
C TRP A 48 -19.55 6.42 5.49
N GLU A 49 -19.39 6.21 6.78
CA GLU A 49 -19.08 7.25 7.75
C GLU A 49 -17.57 7.31 7.99
N ASN A 50 -17.03 8.53 8.00
CA ASN A 50 -15.61 8.81 8.22
C ASN A 50 -15.35 9.15 9.69
N SER A 51 -14.60 8.28 10.38
CA SER A 51 -14.15 8.41 11.77
C SER A 51 -12.62 8.46 11.89
N SER A 52 -11.91 8.79 10.79
CA SER A 52 -10.44 8.91 10.75
C SER A 52 -9.91 10.17 11.45
N LEU A 53 -10.80 11.06 11.90
CA LEU A 53 -10.42 12.27 12.63
C LEU A 53 -9.91 11.90 14.05
N LYS A 54 -8.88 12.63 14.50
CA LYS A 54 -8.12 12.32 15.74
C LYS A 54 -8.95 12.22 17.03
N SER A 55 -10.18 12.73 17.04
CA SER A 55 -11.08 12.70 18.19
C SER A 55 -11.92 11.43 18.28
N ASP A 56 -12.07 10.71 17.17
CA ASP A 56 -13.10 9.69 17.04
C ASP A 56 -12.51 8.32 17.39
N PRO A 57 -13.33 7.42 17.97
CA PRO A 57 -12.89 6.07 18.26
C PRO A 57 -12.67 5.31 16.94
N PRO A 58 -11.55 4.59 16.76
CA PRO A 58 -11.32 3.81 15.55
C PRO A 58 -12.38 2.71 15.38
N PRO A 59 -12.57 2.20 14.15
CA PRO A 59 -11.68 2.31 12.99
C PRO A 59 -11.85 3.61 12.18
N ASP A 60 -11.08 3.77 11.10
CA ASP A 60 -11.08 4.99 10.28
C ASP A 60 -12.40 5.23 9.54
N PHE A 61 -13.10 4.15 9.14
CA PHE A 61 -14.39 4.23 8.46
C PHE A 61 -15.31 3.08 8.89
N TYR A 62 -16.62 3.31 8.82
CA TYR A 62 -17.61 2.24 8.99
C TYR A 62 -18.87 2.48 8.15
N ASN A 63 -19.64 1.42 7.97
CA ASN A 63 -20.88 1.42 7.22
C ASN A 63 -21.93 0.60 7.98
N ASP A 64 -22.96 1.27 8.47
CA ASP A 64 -24.00 0.66 9.29
C ASP A 64 -24.93 -0.26 8.51
N ASP A 65 -25.20 0.05 7.25
CA ASP A 65 -26.10 -0.72 6.39
C ASP A 65 -25.46 -2.06 5.98
N LEU A 66 -24.19 -2.01 5.59
CA LEU A 66 -23.42 -3.19 5.18
C LEU A 66 -22.82 -3.97 6.36
N LYS A 67 -22.86 -3.39 7.57
CA LYS A 67 -22.15 -3.91 8.76
C LYS A 67 -20.67 -4.15 8.47
N LEU A 68 -20.04 -3.18 7.82
CA LEU A 68 -18.61 -3.18 7.49
C LEU A 68 -17.89 -2.09 8.26
N MET A 69 -16.63 -2.34 8.58
CA MET A 69 -15.74 -1.33 9.12
C MET A 69 -14.36 -1.47 8.49
N MET A 70 -13.63 -0.37 8.34
CA MET A 70 -12.38 -0.32 7.59
C MET A 70 -11.33 0.49 8.33
N GLU A 71 -10.15 -0.11 8.49
CA GLU A 71 -8.95 0.57 8.97
C GLU A 71 -7.97 0.73 7.79
N VAL A 72 -7.56 1.97 7.55
CA VAL A 72 -6.65 2.34 6.48
C VAL A 72 -5.22 2.38 7.02
N MET A 73 -4.35 1.66 6.34
CA MET A 73 -2.94 1.55 6.65
C MET A 73 -2.12 1.97 5.44
N ARG A 74 -0.92 2.49 5.71
CA ARG A 74 0.07 2.83 4.69
C ARG A 74 1.44 2.33 5.08
N PHE A 75 2.21 1.91 4.10
CA PHE A 75 3.62 1.58 4.27
C PHE A 75 4.41 1.84 2.99
N ASP A 76 5.72 1.93 3.14
CA ASP A 76 6.71 2.16 2.08
C ASP A 76 7.91 1.22 2.29
N ASP A 77 8.86 1.18 1.37
CA ASP A 77 10.13 0.43 1.50
C ASP A 77 11.29 1.28 2.05
N GLN A 78 11.06 2.58 2.22
CA GLN A 78 12.04 3.56 2.70
C GLN A 78 11.98 3.82 4.22
N ALA A 79 11.03 3.22 4.95
CA ALA A 79 10.89 3.38 6.40
C ALA A 79 12.20 3.05 7.14
N THR A 80 12.71 4.04 7.87
CA THR A 80 13.93 3.90 8.68
C THR A 80 13.63 3.48 10.11
N ASN A 81 14.57 2.74 10.72
CA ASN A 81 14.53 2.42 12.16
C ASN A 81 14.49 3.69 13.03
N LYS A 82 13.93 3.56 14.26
CA LYS A 82 13.81 4.65 15.23
C LYS A 82 15.11 5.45 15.36
N GLY A 83 15.03 6.76 15.11
CA GLY A 83 16.13 7.71 15.28
C GLY A 83 16.85 8.13 13.99
N LYS A 84 16.64 7.43 12.87
CA LYS A 84 17.10 7.91 11.55
C LYS A 84 16.02 8.75 10.86
N THR A 85 16.43 9.81 10.18
CA THR A 85 15.53 10.67 9.41
C THR A 85 15.21 9.98 8.10
N HIS A 86 13.92 9.82 7.79
CA HIS A 86 13.46 9.36 6.49
C HIS A 86 13.75 10.45 5.46
N VAL A 87 14.81 10.28 4.66
CA VAL A 87 15.36 11.32 3.78
C VAL A 87 14.34 11.79 2.75
N THR A 88 13.63 10.86 2.12
CA THR A 88 12.54 11.14 1.17
C THR A 88 11.44 11.99 1.79
N LYS A 89 10.87 11.57 2.92
CA LYS A 89 9.86 12.36 3.65
C LYS A 89 10.37 13.73 4.08
N ALA A 90 11.66 13.87 4.42
CA ALA A 90 12.23 15.18 4.74
C ALA A 90 12.24 16.10 3.50
N LYS A 91 12.60 15.57 2.33
CA LYS A 91 12.56 16.28 1.05
C LYS A 91 11.14 16.60 0.61
N GLU A 92 10.20 15.66 0.70
CA GLU A 92 8.78 15.89 0.42
C GLU A 92 8.20 16.98 1.33
N ASN A 93 8.50 16.94 2.63
CA ASN A 93 8.05 17.99 3.55
C ASN A 93 8.64 19.37 3.18
N LYS A 94 9.87 19.43 2.67
CA LYS A 94 10.46 20.68 2.15
C LYS A 94 9.73 21.15 0.89
N MET A 95 9.45 20.26 -0.06
CA MET A 95 8.67 20.57 -1.26
C MET A 95 7.25 21.05 -0.91
N LEU A 96 6.55 20.40 0.03
CA LEU A 96 5.23 20.84 0.52
C LEU A 96 5.28 22.26 1.09
N ARG A 97 6.33 22.60 1.84
CA ARG A 97 6.51 23.97 2.36
C ARG A 97 6.69 24.95 1.21
N GLN A 98 7.52 24.64 0.23
CA GLN A 98 7.72 25.49 -0.95
C GLN A 98 6.42 25.71 -1.73
N LEU A 99 5.64 24.66 -2.00
CA LEU A 99 4.36 24.78 -2.69
C LEU A 99 3.35 25.63 -1.90
N ARG A 100 3.32 25.47 -0.57
CA ARG A 100 2.49 26.31 0.30
C ARG A 100 2.92 27.78 0.22
N ASP A 101 4.22 28.03 0.31
CA ASP A 101 4.77 29.39 0.32
C ASP A 101 4.60 30.09 -1.05
N LEU A 102 4.51 29.32 -2.15
CA LEU A 102 4.13 29.77 -3.49
C LEU A 102 2.62 30.03 -3.67
N GLY A 103 1.80 29.78 -2.64
CA GLY A 103 0.35 30.01 -2.70
C GLY A 103 -0.40 29.05 -3.62
N VAL A 104 0.15 27.86 -3.91
CA VAL A 104 -0.44 26.88 -4.84
C VAL A 104 -1.89 26.55 -4.47
N GLU A 105 -2.21 26.42 -3.18
CA GLU A 105 -3.58 26.17 -2.72
C GLU A 105 -4.57 27.27 -3.12
N GLY A 106 -4.13 28.54 -3.16
CA GLY A 106 -4.96 29.67 -3.60
C GLY A 106 -5.01 29.81 -5.12
N ASN A 107 -3.92 29.48 -5.81
CA ASN A 107 -3.83 29.58 -7.26
C ASN A 107 -4.60 28.46 -7.99
N PHE A 108 -4.81 27.32 -7.32
CA PHE A 108 -5.51 26.16 -7.86
C PHE A 108 -6.68 25.78 -6.94
N PRO A 109 -7.83 26.48 -7.02
CA PRO A 109 -8.95 26.26 -6.11
C PRO A 109 -9.59 24.87 -6.25
N ASN A 110 -9.37 24.19 -7.38
CA ASN A 110 -9.83 22.82 -7.63
C ASN A 110 -8.76 21.76 -7.35
N LEU A 111 -7.67 22.11 -6.65
CA LEU A 111 -6.62 21.17 -6.28
C LEU A 111 -7.18 20.10 -5.34
N LYS A 112 -7.18 18.85 -5.80
CA LYS A 112 -7.61 17.69 -5.00
C LYS A 112 -6.45 16.94 -4.37
N GLN A 113 -5.33 16.84 -5.08
CA GLN A 113 -4.21 15.99 -4.65
C GLN A 113 -2.87 16.56 -5.11
N VAL A 114 -1.82 16.31 -4.33
CA VAL A 114 -0.44 16.65 -4.62
C VAL A 114 0.42 15.40 -4.45
N PHE A 115 1.01 14.96 -5.56
CA PHE A 115 2.03 13.91 -5.56
C PHE A 115 3.40 14.55 -5.50
N LEU A 116 4.23 14.08 -4.56
CA LEU A 116 5.61 14.50 -4.43
C LEU A 116 6.49 13.28 -4.55
N PHE A 117 7.41 13.33 -5.50
CA PHE A 117 8.41 12.30 -5.69
C PHE A 117 9.74 12.88 -5.23
N GLY A 118 10.06 12.63 -3.96
CA GLY A 118 11.35 13.03 -3.41
C GLY A 118 12.43 12.04 -3.81
N ASP A 119 13.30 12.42 -4.75
CA ASP A 119 14.54 11.66 -4.98
C ASP A 119 15.38 11.70 -3.69
N SER A 120 15.60 10.54 -3.07
CA SER A 120 16.35 10.42 -1.81
C SER A 120 17.82 10.78 -1.99
N GLY A 121 18.39 10.62 -3.19
CA GLY A 121 19.81 10.71 -3.50
C GLY A 121 20.66 9.64 -2.82
N LEU A 122 20.05 8.60 -2.24
CA LEU A 122 20.73 7.48 -1.61
C LEU A 122 21.11 6.41 -2.65
N PRO A 123 22.14 5.59 -2.40
CA PRO A 123 22.40 4.41 -3.22
C PRO A 123 21.18 3.49 -3.29
N LEU A 124 20.99 2.78 -4.40
CA LEU A 124 19.83 1.92 -4.64
C LEU A 124 19.55 0.92 -3.50
N GLU A 125 20.55 0.22 -3.00
CA GLU A 125 20.40 -0.75 -1.90
C GLU A 125 19.98 -0.09 -0.57
N GLU A 126 20.29 1.20 -0.42
CA GLU A 126 19.90 2.02 0.72
C GLU A 126 18.49 2.59 0.56
N ASP A 127 18.06 2.87 -0.67
CA ASP A 127 16.76 3.44 -0.98
C ASP A 127 15.67 2.37 -1.13
N HIS A 128 15.95 1.32 -1.90
CA HIS A 128 15.06 0.19 -2.19
C HIS A 128 15.62 -1.09 -1.58
N ASN A 129 15.11 -1.43 -0.41
CA ASN A 129 15.56 -2.57 0.36
C ASN A 129 14.42 -3.54 0.67
N PHE A 130 14.46 -4.70 0.04
CA PHE A 130 13.41 -5.70 0.18
C PHE A 130 13.22 -6.20 1.62
N THR A 131 14.30 -6.29 2.39
CA THR A 131 14.19 -6.71 3.81
C THR A 131 13.42 -5.66 4.60
N ARG A 132 13.74 -4.37 4.41
CA ARG A 132 13.00 -3.27 5.04
C ARG A 132 11.55 -3.20 4.58
N TYR A 133 11.29 -3.37 3.28
CA TYR A 133 9.94 -3.46 2.73
C TYR A 133 9.09 -4.51 3.46
N ARG A 134 9.59 -5.75 3.54
CA ARG A 134 8.89 -6.87 4.19
C ARG A 134 8.75 -6.66 5.71
N GLU A 135 9.79 -6.20 6.39
CA GLU A 135 9.75 -5.91 7.82
C GLU A 135 8.78 -4.77 8.16
N ASN A 136 8.74 -3.73 7.32
CA ASN A 136 7.86 -2.59 7.49
C ASN A 136 6.39 -3.00 7.35
N PHE A 137 6.07 -3.78 6.30
CA PHE A 137 4.75 -4.37 6.14
C PHE A 137 4.32 -5.17 7.37
N ASN A 138 5.15 -6.12 7.81
CA ASN A 138 4.85 -6.95 8.98
C ASN A 138 4.63 -6.10 10.24
N ARG A 139 5.43 -5.06 10.44
CA ARG A 139 5.32 -4.14 11.56
C ARG A 139 3.99 -3.36 11.52
N VAL A 140 3.59 -2.87 10.34
CA VAL A 140 2.33 -2.14 10.16
C VAL A 140 1.14 -3.07 10.43
N ILE A 141 1.05 -4.21 9.75
CA ILE A 141 -0.04 -5.18 9.94
C ILE A 141 -0.13 -5.62 11.40
N SER A 142 1.00 -6.01 12.02
CA SER A 142 1.02 -6.47 13.41
C SER A 142 0.59 -5.39 14.41
N LYS A 143 0.85 -4.10 14.11
CA LYS A 143 0.42 -2.98 14.95
C LYS A 143 -1.11 -2.83 14.94
N HIS A 144 -1.74 -2.95 13.78
CA HIS A 144 -3.19 -2.82 13.65
C HIS A 144 -3.93 -4.10 14.08
N ALA A 145 -3.34 -5.28 13.84
CA ALA A 145 -3.84 -6.58 14.34
C ALA A 145 -4.07 -6.56 15.86
N LYS A 146 -3.17 -5.93 16.63
CA LYS A 146 -3.31 -5.78 18.09
C LYS A 146 -4.51 -4.95 18.53
N LYS A 147 -5.07 -4.14 17.64
CA LYS A 147 -6.21 -3.25 17.92
C LYS A 147 -7.55 -3.84 17.46
N VAL A 148 -7.55 -4.97 16.75
CA VAL A 148 -8.78 -5.57 16.21
C VAL A 148 -9.84 -5.82 17.26
N THR A 149 -9.46 -6.29 18.46
CA THR A 149 -10.39 -6.48 19.58
C THR A 149 -11.09 -5.18 19.98
N TYR A 150 -10.40 -4.05 19.90
CA TYR A 150 -10.96 -2.74 20.19
C TYR A 150 -11.92 -2.28 19.07
N TYR A 151 -11.55 -2.48 17.80
CA TYR A 151 -12.44 -2.18 16.67
C TYR A 151 -13.75 -2.97 16.76
N LYS A 152 -13.66 -4.28 17.01
CA LYS A 152 -14.83 -5.16 17.19
C LYS A 152 -15.67 -4.81 18.43
N LYS A 153 -15.09 -4.17 19.44
CA LYS A 153 -15.82 -3.67 20.61
C LYS A 153 -16.61 -2.40 20.27
N ASN A 154 -16.05 -1.51 19.45
CA ASN A 154 -16.71 -0.27 19.04
C ASN A 154 -17.84 -0.53 18.04
N HIS A 155 -17.67 -1.53 17.16
CA HIS A 155 -18.70 -1.94 16.19
C HIS A 155 -18.99 -3.45 16.28
N PRO A 156 -19.76 -3.90 17.29
CA PRO A 156 -20.09 -5.32 17.45
C PRO A 156 -20.89 -5.87 16.26
N GLY A 157 -20.44 -7.01 15.73
CA GLY A 157 -21.08 -7.68 14.59
C GLY A 157 -20.65 -7.18 13.21
N TYR A 158 -19.74 -6.21 13.13
CA TYR A 158 -19.25 -5.66 11.87
C TYR A 158 -18.07 -6.50 11.38
N LYS A 159 -18.00 -6.74 10.07
CA LYS A 159 -16.82 -7.35 9.44
C LYS A 159 -15.73 -6.29 9.25
N LEU A 160 -14.50 -6.64 9.59
CA LEU A 160 -13.34 -5.74 9.52
C LEU A 160 -12.58 -5.89 8.21
N ILE A 161 -12.40 -4.78 7.51
CA ILE A 161 -11.55 -4.62 6.34
C ILE A 161 -10.26 -3.93 6.76
N PHE A 162 -9.14 -4.57 6.45
CA PHE A 162 -7.84 -3.92 6.47
C PHE A 162 -7.53 -3.40 5.06
N PHE A 163 -7.53 -2.07 4.90
CA PHE A 163 -7.11 -1.44 3.65
C PHE A 163 -5.63 -1.06 3.77
N VAL A 164 -4.79 -1.53 2.87
CA VAL A 164 -3.34 -1.32 2.88
C VAL A 164 -2.92 -0.61 1.61
N LEU A 165 -2.49 0.64 1.72
CA LEU A 165 -1.73 1.34 0.70
C LEU A 165 -0.25 0.96 0.79
N ASP A 166 0.26 0.36 -0.27
CA ASP A 166 1.67 0.17 -0.53
C ASP A 166 2.18 1.30 -1.43
N GLU A 167 2.93 2.23 -0.86
CA GLU A 167 3.50 3.38 -1.56
C GLU A 167 4.82 3.05 -2.27
N SER A 168 5.36 1.83 -2.11
CA SER A 168 6.59 1.45 -2.81
C SER A 168 6.38 1.44 -4.32
N SER A 169 7.35 1.98 -5.03
CA SER A 169 7.40 2.04 -6.48
C SER A 169 8.13 0.84 -7.07
N GLY A 170 7.73 0.48 -8.29
CA GLY A 170 8.27 -0.67 -9.02
C GLY A 170 7.99 -2.01 -8.32
N ILE A 171 8.77 -3.01 -8.71
CA ILE A 171 8.79 -4.33 -8.06
C ILE A 171 10.19 -4.76 -7.63
N TYR A 172 10.22 -5.75 -6.76
CA TYR A 172 11.41 -6.55 -6.53
C TYR A 172 11.36 -7.83 -7.39
N PHE A 173 12.50 -8.44 -7.62
CA PHE A 173 12.60 -9.79 -8.18
C PHE A 173 13.72 -10.56 -7.49
N GLU A 174 13.53 -11.87 -7.37
CA GLU A 174 14.54 -12.80 -6.87
C GLU A 174 15.42 -13.22 -8.04
N GLU A 175 16.66 -12.73 -8.03
CA GLU A 175 17.64 -13.00 -9.06
C GLU A 175 18.15 -14.46 -8.92
N TYR A 176 18.29 -15.15 -10.05
CA TYR A 176 18.65 -16.57 -10.06
C TYR A 176 20.15 -16.83 -9.92
N SER A 177 21.00 -15.89 -10.31
CA SER A 177 22.43 -15.98 -10.02
C SER A 177 22.64 -15.90 -8.51
N HIS A 178 23.50 -16.77 -8.01
CA HIS A 178 23.85 -16.81 -6.58
C HIS A 178 25.13 -16.01 -6.30
N GLU A 179 25.61 -15.26 -7.29
CA GLU A 179 26.76 -14.38 -7.17
C GLU A 179 26.31 -12.95 -6.89
N LYS A 180 27.15 -12.19 -6.17
CA LYS A 180 26.87 -10.80 -5.87
C LYS A 180 27.07 -9.98 -7.15
N ILE A 181 25.99 -9.76 -7.91
CA ILE A 181 26.03 -8.97 -9.14
C ILE A 181 25.97 -7.49 -8.76
N ASN A 182 26.93 -6.70 -9.25
CA ASN A 182 26.78 -5.25 -9.29
C ASN A 182 25.81 -4.93 -10.42
N VAL A 183 24.60 -4.49 -10.06
CA VAL A 183 23.54 -4.23 -11.02
C VAL A 183 23.61 -2.76 -11.45
N GLU A 184 23.85 -2.51 -12.73
CA GLU A 184 23.84 -1.18 -13.34
C GLU A 184 22.64 -1.00 -14.27
N LEU A 185 22.21 0.24 -14.50
CA LEU A 185 21.11 0.55 -15.41
C LEU A 185 21.36 -0.05 -16.80
N GLY A 186 20.37 -0.80 -17.31
CA GLY A 186 20.46 -1.51 -18.58
C GLY A 186 20.98 -2.95 -18.47
N THR A 187 21.28 -3.43 -17.25
CA THR A 187 21.60 -4.84 -17.02
C THR A 187 20.34 -5.70 -17.16
N THR A 188 20.36 -6.65 -18.07
CA THR A 188 19.30 -7.67 -18.17
C THR A 188 19.50 -8.70 -17.06
N LEU A 189 18.51 -8.85 -16.19
CA LEU A 189 18.52 -9.84 -15.12
C LEU A 189 17.44 -10.89 -15.37
N LEU A 190 17.78 -12.15 -15.06
CA LEU A 190 16.81 -13.23 -15.06
C LEU A 190 16.45 -13.52 -13.61
N GLY A 191 15.16 -13.42 -13.30
CA GLY A 191 14.70 -13.63 -11.95
C GLY A 191 13.20 -13.89 -11.89
N LYS A 192 12.76 -14.24 -10.69
CA LYS A 192 11.37 -14.47 -10.38
C LYS A 192 10.76 -13.18 -9.82
N PRO A 193 9.74 -12.58 -10.46
CA PRO A 193 9.13 -11.35 -9.96
C PRO A 193 8.54 -11.57 -8.56
N HIS A 194 8.59 -10.53 -7.73
CA HIS A 194 7.96 -10.53 -6.42
C HIS A 194 6.45 -10.35 -6.56
N CYS A 195 5.73 -11.46 -6.43
CA CYS A 195 4.29 -11.48 -6.29
C CYS A 195 3.97 -11.17 -4.82
N PHE A 196 3.87 -9.89 -4.46
CA PHE A 196 3.63 -9.46 -3.08
C PHE A 196 2.40 -10.12 -2.44
N TRP A 197 1.39 -10.40 -3.26
CA TRP A 197 0.18 -11.11 -2.88
C TRP A 197 0.41 -12.58 -2.50
N ALA A 198 1.45 -13.22 -3.03
CA ALA A 198 1.78 -14.61 -2.74
C ALA A 198 3.01 -14.76 -1.84
N ASP A 199 3.63 -13.68 -1.35
CA ASP A 199 4.80 -13.76 -0.48
C ASP A 199 4.43 -14.45 0.84
N LYS A 200 5.04 -15.60 1.10
CA LYS A 200 4.71 -16.43 2.27
C LYS A 200 4.74 -15.65 3.58
N ILE A 201 5.75 -14.80 3.79
CA ILE A 201 5.91 -14.08 5.06
C ILE A 201 4.83 -12.99 5.19
N MET A 202 4.53 -12.28 4.10
CA MET A 202 3.51 -11.22 4.11
C MET A 202 2.10 -11.81 4.25
N VAL A 203 1.81 -12.90 3.54
CA VAL A 203 0.54 -13.64 3.63
C VAL A 203 0.33 -14.19 5.04
N GLU A 204 1.36 -14.75 5.69
CA GLU A 204 1.28 -15.20 7.08
C GLU A 204 0.96 -14.04 8.05
N ALA A 205 1.54 -12.86 7.85
CA ALA A 205 1.24 -11.69 8.68
C ALA A 205 -0.22 -11.24 8.54
N ILE A 206 -0.76 -11.26 7.31
CA ILE A 206 -2.16 -10.95 7.04
C ILE A 206 -3.09 -11.98 7.69
N LYS A 207 -2.82 -13.29 7.52
CA LYS A 207 -3.64 -14.36 8.11
C LYS A 207 -3.74 -14.23 9.63
N ASN A 208 -2.67 -13.81 10.28
CA ASN A 208 -2.61 -13.62 11.72
C ASN A 208 -3.20 -12.28 12.20
N SER A 209 -3.79 -11.47 11.30
CA SER A 209 -4.28 -10.13 11.64
C SER A 209 -5.61 -10.11 12.40
N ASN A 210 -6.43 -11.17 12.31
CA ASN A 210 -7.81 -11.26 12.81
C ASN A 210 -8.83 -10.31 12.14
N ALA A 211 -8.46 -9.65 11.03
CA ALA A 211 -9.40 -8.99 10.15
C ALA A 211 -10.22 -10.03 9.35
N ASP A 212 -11.35 -9.61 8.80
CA ASP A 212 -12.21 -10.47 7.99
C ASP A 212 -11.79 -10.40 6.52
N TYR A 213 -11.42 -9.20 6.05
CA TYR A 213 -10.92 -8.96 4.70
C TYR A 213 -9.64 -8.11 4.68
N LEU A 214 -8.86 -8.25 3.62
CA LEU A 214 -7.77 -7.36 3.27
C LEU A 214 -8.01 -6.79 1.88
N ILE A 215 -7.86 -5.47 1.71
CA ILE A 215 -7.67 -4.82 0.42
C ILE A 215 -6.23 -4.32 0.39
N TRP A 216 -5.39 -4.87 -0.47
CA TRP A 216 -4.01 -4.44 -0.68
C TRP A 216 -3.90 -3.69 -1.99
N TYR A 217 -3.70 -2.38 -1.87
CA TYR A 217 -3.60 -1.45 -2.98
C TYR A 217 -2.15 -1.00 -3.18
N LYS A 218 -1.56 -1.35 -4.32
CA LYS A 218 -0.18 -1.01 -4.74
C LYS A 218 -0.21 -0.31 -6.11
N PRO A 219 -0.55 1.00 -6.16
CA PRO A 219 -0.77 1.70 -7.42
C PRO A 219 0.49 1.95 -8.25
N PHE A 220 1.67 1.92 -7.62
CA PHE A 220 2.95 2.28 -8.25
C PHE A 220 3.78 1.04 -8.65
N SER A 221 3.12 -0.12 -8.75
CA SER A 221 3.74 -1.39 -9.16
C SER A 221 3.84 -1.52 -10.68
N TYR A 222 5.07 -1.53 -11.19
CA TYR A 222 5.36 -1.77 -12.61
C TYR A 222 6.69 -2.50 -12.76
N PHE A 223 6.93 -3.09 -13.92
CA PHE A 223 8.26 -3.52 -14.35
C PHE A 223 8.56 -3.02 -15.76
N GLU A 224 9.83 -2.81 -16.05
CA GLU A 224 10.30 -2.40 -17.37
C GLU A 224 10.71 -3.63 -18.19
N LEU A 225 10.18 -3.74 -19.40
CA LEU A 225 10.55 -4.75 -20.38
C LEU A 225 11.88 -4.37 -21.07
N SER A 226 12.51 -5.33 -21.75
CA SER A 226 13.75 -5.09 -22.49
C SER A 226 13.63 -4.02 -23.59
N ASP A 227 12.41 -3.73 -24.07
CA ASP A 227 12.12 -2.65 -25.02
C ASP A 227 11.80 -1.31 -24.34
N ARG A 228 12.05 -1.19 -23.03
CA ARG A 228 11.77 -0.03 -22.16
C ARG A 228 10.30 0.32 -21.97
N LYS A 229 9.39 -0.58 -22.36
CA LYS A 229 7.97 -0.40 -22.02
C LYS A 229 7.73 -0.79 -20.58
N LYS A 230 6.96 0.04 -19.87
CA LYS A 230 6.46 -0.28 -18.54
C LYS A 230 5.20 -1.14 -18.66
N GLN A 231 5.19 -2.23 -17.91
CA GLN A 231 4.04 -3.10 -17.76
C GLN A 231 3.51 -2.99 -16.32
N ASP A 232 2.24 -2.61 -16.19
CA ASP A 232 1.55 -2.56 -14.91
C ASP A 232 1.28 -3.98 -14.40
N LEU A 233 1.38 -4.13 -13.09
CA LEU A 233 0.97 -5.33 -12.35
C LEU A 233 -0.38 -5.13 -11.67
N PRO A 234 -0.96 -6.19 -11.08
CA PRO A 234 -2.09 -6.06 -10.18
C PRO A 234 -1.92 -4.96 -9.15
N LYS A 235 -2.75 -3.91 -9.30
CA LYS A 235 -2.78 -2.77 -8.39
C LYS A 235 -3.60 -3.05 -7.15
N VAL A 236 -4.58 -3.95 -7.21
CA VAL A 236 -5.51 -4.23 -6.12
C VAL A 236 -5.65 -5.74 -5.95
N ILE A 237 -5.40 -6.20 -4.73
CA ILE A 237 -5.58 -7.60 -4.32
C ILE A 237 -6.53 -7.60 -3.14
N ILE A 238 -7.54 -8.47 -3.17
CA ILE A 238 -8.53 -8.57 -2.10
C ILE A 238 -8.59 -10.00 -1.59
N TYR A 239 -8.56 -10.16 -0.28
CA TYR A 239 -8.65 -11.45 0.38
C TYR A 239 -9.81 -11.50 1.36
N GLU A 240 -10.53 -12.64 1.36
CA GLU A 240 -11.31 -13.10 2.50
C GLU A 240 -10.41 -13.94 3.41
N LEU A 241 -10.05 -13.41 4.57
CA LEU A 241 -8.96 -13.98 5.39
C LEU A 241 -9.33 -15.30 6.04
N ASN A 242 -10.61 -15.49 6.40
CA ASN A 242 -11.10 -16.73 7.00
C ASN A 242 -11.07 -17.93 6.04
N LYS A 243 -11.10 -17.68 4.72
CA LYS A 243 -11.07 -18.72 3.67
C LYS A 243 -9.77 -18.69 2.86
N LEU A 244 -8.77 -17.91 3.27
CA LEU A 244 -7.58 -17.65 2.47
C LEU A 244 -6.72 -18.91 2.27
N SER A 245 -6.83 -19.51 1.09
CA SER A 245 -6.09 -20.69 0.66
C SER A 245 -5.42 -20.43 -0.69
N ILE A 246 -4.21 -19.88 -0.65
CA ILE A 246 -3.38 -19.65 -1.84
C ILE A 246 -2.05 -20.39 -1.72
N GLU A 247 -1.49 -20.77 -2.87
CA GLU A 247 -0.10 -21.20 -2.92
C GLU A 247 0.80 -20.00 -2.59
N THR A 248 1.69 -20.18 -1.62
CA THR A 248 2.61 -19.13 -1.20
C THR A 248 3.99 -19.36 -1.77
N ILE A 249 4.68 -18.27 -2.04
CA ILE A 249 6.02 -18.24 -2.60
C ILE A 249 6.99 -17.82 -1.50
N GLN A 250 7.96 -18.69 -1.24
CA GLN A 250 9.12 -18.34 -0.42
C GLN A 250 10.13 -17.61 -1.30
N TYR A 251 10.50 -16.39 -0.90
CA TYR A 251 11.59 -15.63 -1.52
C TYR A 251 12.76 -15.53 -0.55
N ASN A 252 13.98 -15.68 -1.07
CA ASN A 252 15.21 -15.43 -0.33
C ASN A 252 15.59 -13.94 -0.40
N SER A 253 15.39 -13.21 0.71
CA SER A 253 15.68 -11.78 0.80
C SER A 253 17.10 -11.38 0.40
N LYS A 254 18.07 -12.31 0.45
CA LYS A 254 19.46 -12.04 0.05
C LYS A 254 19.65 -11.89 -1.46
N HIS A 255 18.73 -12.41 -2.27
CA HIS A 255 18.80 -12.38 -3.73
C HIS A 255 17.72 -11.46 -4.33
N MET A 256 17.08 -10.64 -3.49
CA MET A 256 16.03 -9.73 -3.94
C MET A 256 16.64 -8.41 -4.40
N VAL A 257 16.32 -8.02 -5.63
CA VAL A 257 16.81 -6.80 -6.28
C VAL A 257 15.60 -5.95 -6.69
N SER A 258 15.71 -4.63 -6.56
CA SER A 258 14.69 -3.70 -7.07
C SER A 258 14.76 -3.61 -8.59
N SER A 259 13.61 -3.47 -9.24
CA SER A 259 13.52 -3.16 -10.68
C SER A 259 13.78 -1.70 -11.01
N GLU A 260 13.79 -0.83 -10.00
CA GLU A 260 14.13 0.57 -10.15
C GLU A 260 15.65 0.75 -10.00
N ILE A 261 16.42 0.26 -10.98
CA ILE A 261 17.88 0.40 -11.08
C ILE A 261 18.24 1.70 -11.81
#